data_AF-A0A7S3E6Y4-F1
#
_entry.id   AF-A0A7S3E6Y4-F1
#
_cell.length_a   1.000
_cell.length_b   1.000
_cell.length_c   1.000
_cell.angle_alpha   90.00
_cell.angle_beta   90.00
_cell.angle_gamma   90.00
#
_symmetry.space_group_name_H-M   'P 1'
#
loop_
_entity.id
_entity.type
_entity.pdbx_description
1 polymer ?
#
loop_
_entity_poly.entity_id
_entity_poly.type
_entity_poly.pdbx_seq_one_letter_code
_entity_poly.pdbx_strand_id
1 'polypeptide(L)'
;MGSIGEKRVREDEGGVGSEKEKRSVTETACSDLTDSVGDGAGVVMKALSRAERERRITDAIQTVLECLEEDPSREGLRKTPSRYAKALMDFTNGYRMSLREVVGDAEFEESHSEIVFLSNVEVHSLCEHHMV
;
A
#
# COMPACT_ATOMS: atom_id res chain seq x y z
N MET A 1 55.45 39.88 11.08
CA MET A 1 55.82 38.67 10.31
C MET A 1 54.58 37.84 10.13
N GLY A 2 54.01 37.83 8.91
CA GLY A 2 52.98 36.92 8.38
C GLY A 2 51.65 36.81 9.16
N SER A 3 50.51 36.44 8.58
CA SER A 3 50.14 36.08 7.21
C SER A 3 48.65 35.67 7.28
N ILE A 4 47.83 36.07 6.29
CA ILE A 4 46.60 35.41 5.75
C ILE A 4 45.48 35.04 6.78
N GLY A 5 44.24 35.51 6.72
CA GLY A 5 43.40 35.90 5.58
C GLY A 5 42.41 34.76 5.26
N GLU A 6 41.16 34.87 5.71
CA GLU A 6 40.06 34.12 5.08
C GLU A 6 38.78 34.95 5.03
N LYS A 7 38.16 34.89 3.86
CA LYS A 7 37.21 35.85 3.32
C LYS A 7 35.81 35.60 3.87
N ARG A 8 35.19 36.70 4.31
CA ARG A 8 33.75 36.89 4.46
C ARG A 8 33.07 36.67 3.10
N VAL A 9 32.34 35.57 2.95
CA VAL A 9 31.36 35.41 1.87
C VAL A 9 30.08 36.10 2.33
N ARG A 10 29.63 37.06 1.53
CA ARG A 10 28.38 37.79 1.71
C ARG A 10 27.24 36.92 1.21
N GLU A 11 26.16 36.95 1.98
CA GLU A 11 24.82 36.54 1.58
C GLU A 11 24.38 37.38 0.38
N ASP A 12 23.75 36.74 -0.60
CA ASP A 12 22.74 37.41 -1.41
C ASP A 12 21.58 36.44 -1.65
N GLU A 13 20.41 36.95 -1.36
CA GLU A 13 19.13 36.25 -1.37
C GLU A 13 18.58 36.08 -2.79
N GLY A 14 17.82 35.02 -3.00
CA GLY A 14 17.14 34.76 -4.26
C GLY A 14 16.36 33.46 -4.21
N GLY A 15 15.23 33.48 -3.50
CA GLY A 15 14.31 32.35 -3.41
C GLY A 15 13.55 32.10 -4.71
N VAL A 16 13.01 30.88 -4.83
CA VAL A 16 11.63 30.62 -5.27
C VAL A 16 11.20 29.33 -4.58
N GLY A 17 10.18 29.44 -3.74
CA GLY A 17 9.45 28.30 -3.22
C GLY A 17 8.73 27.58 -4.34
N SER A 18 8.74 26.25 -4.29
CA SER A 18 7.57 25.48 -4.68
C SER A 18 7.27 24.52 -3.55
N GLU A 19 6.25 24.90 -2.81
CA GLU A 19 5.54 24.07 -1.83
C GLU A 19 5.16 22.77 -2.54
N LYS A 20 5.91 21.68 -2.30
CA LYS A 20 5.48 20.36 -2.74
C LYS A 20 4.35 19.92 -1.82
N GLU A 21 3.16 20.30 -2.25
CA GLU A 21 1.85 19.80 -1.88
C GLU A 21 1.95 18.32 -1.48
N LYS A 22 1.63 18.06 -0.21
CA LYS A 22 1.44 16.70 0.32
C LYS A 22 0.26 16.09 -0.44
N ARG A 23 0.53 15.43 -1.56
CA ARG A 23 -0.43 14.55 -2.21
C ARG A 23 -0.64 13.36 -1.29
N SER A 24 -1.72 13.41 -0.53
CA SER A 24 -2.25 12.25 0.17
C SER A 24 -2.45 11.16 -0.87
N VAL A 25 -1.75 10.03 -0.70
CA VAL A 25 -1.96 8.82 -1.49
C VAL A 25 -3.31 8.23 -1.06
N THR A 26 -4.38 8.87 -1.49
CA THR A 26 -5.73 8.39 -1.40
C THR A 26 -6.31 8.59 -2.79
N GLU A 27 -6.64 7.48 -3.43
CA GLU A 27 -7.50 7.40 -4.62
C GLU A 27 -6.81 7.63 -5.98
N THR A 28 -5.80 6.82 -6.31
CA THR A 28 -5.72 6.33 -7.70
C THR A 28 -6.52 5.03 -7.75
N ALA A 29 -7.77 5.15 -8.20
CA ALA A 29 -8.58 3.99 -8.53
C ALA A 29 -7.94 3.30 -9.74
N CYS A 30 -7.49 2.06 -9.58
CA CYS A 30 -7.23 1.17 -10.70
C CYS A 30 -8.59 0.86 -11.34
N SER A 31 -9.01 1.70 -12.30
CA SER A 31 -10.26 1.57 -13.06
C SER A 31 -10.21 0.46 -14.09
N ASP A 32 -9.02 -0.10 -14.33
CA ASP A 32 -8.76 -0.93 -15.50
C ASP A 32 -8.68 -2.40 -15.08
N LEU A 33 -9.83 -2.95 -14.68
CA LEU A 33 -10.05 -4.39 -14.57
C LEU A 33 -10.79 -4.89 -15.82
N THR A 34 -10.21 -4.66 -17.01
CA THR A 34 -10.59 -5.38 -18.23
C THR A 34 -9.40 -5.56 -19.17
N ASP A 35 -8.37 -6.28 -18.73
CA ASP A 35 -7.48 -6.95 -19.70
C ASP A 35 -7.94 -8.39 -19.87
N SER A 36 -8.47 -8.62 -21.06
CA SER A 36 -9.09 -9.85 -21.55
C SER A 36 -8.08 -10.98 -21.73
N VAL A 37 -8.25 -12.08 -21.00
CA VAL A 37 -7.83 -13.42 -21.43
C VAL A 37 -8.85 -14.48 -20.97
N GLY A 38 -9.58 -15.05 -21.95
CA GLY A 38 -9.92 -16.48 -22.07
C GLY A 38 -10.73 -17.21 -20.97
N ASP A 39 -12.00 -17.48 -21.30
CA ASP A 39 -12.69 -18.77 -21.14
C ASP A 39 -12.93 -19.32 -19.72
N GLY A 40 -13.93 -18.77 -19.01
CA GLY A 40 -14.53 -19.45 -17.87
C GLY A 40 -15.47 -18.56 -17.07
N ALA A 41 -16.78 -18.73 -17.28
CA ALA A 41 -17.91 -18.21 -16.49
C ALA A 41 -17.55 -17.08 -15.48
N GLY A 42 -17.19 -15.90 -16.00
CA GLY A 42 -16.81 -14.76 -15.18
C GLY A 42 -18.04 -14.21 -14.46
N VAL A 43 -18.10 -14.40 -13.14
CA VAL A 43 -19.05 -13.68 -12.30
C VAL A 43 -18.68 -12.21 -12.37
N VAL A 44 -19.49 -11.41 -13.08
CA VAL A 44 -19.33 -9.95 -13.16
C VAL A 44 -19.66 -9.36 -11.79
N MET A 45 -18.72 -9.44 -10.86
CA MET A 45 -18.83 -8.81 -9.56
C MET A 45 -18.51 -7.33 -9.73
N LYS A 46 -19.53 -6.47 -9.59
CA LYS A 46 -19.36 -5.02 -9.54
C LYS A 46 -18.28 -4.67 -8.49
N ALA A 47 -17.26 -3.91 -8.90
CA ALA A 47 -16.18 -3.52 -7.99
C ALA A 47 -16.74 -2.67 -6.85
N LEU A 48 -16.73 -3.22 -5.62
CA LEU A 48 -17.15 -2.50 -4.41
C LEU A 48 -16.12 -1.44 -4.03
N SER A 49 -16.56 -0.28 -3.54
CA SER A 49 -15.67 0.75 -3.01
C SER A 49 -14.88 0.25 -1.80
N ARG A 50 -13.73 0.88 -1.48
CA ARG A 50 -12.91 0.48 -0.32
C ARG A 50 -13.72 0.54 0.98
N ALA A 51 -14.48 1.62 1.18
CA ALA A 51 -15.35 1.81 2.34
C ALA A 51 -16.45 0.74 2.44
N GLU A 52 -17.07 0.36 1.32
CA GLU A 52 -18.10 -0.67 1.32
C GLU A 52 -17.54 -2.05 1.66
N ARG A 53 -16.34 -2.37 1.16
CA ARG A 53 -15.65 -3.62 1.52
C ARG A 53 -15.30 -3.64 3.02
N GLU A 54 -14.74 -2.56 3.54
CA GLU A 54 -14.40 -2.45 4.96
C GLU A 54 -15.64 -2.66 5.84
N ARG A 55 -16.76 -2.03 5.49
CA ARG A 55 -18.03 -2.21 6.19
C ARG A 55 -18.48 -3.67 6.16
N ARG A 56 -18.55 -4.28 4.98
CA ARG A 56 -19.00 -5.68 4.84
C ARG A 56 -18.12 -6.67 5.59
N ILE A 57 -16.80 -6.47 5.60
CA ILE A 57 -15.87 -7.32 6.35
C ILE A 57 -16.03 -7.09 7.85
N THR A 58 -16.19 -5.83 8.29
CA THR A 58 -16.44 -5.49 9.70
C THR A 58 -17.68 -6.23 10.22
N ASP A 59 -18.79 -6.16 9.48
CA ASP A 59 -20.04 -6.85 9.83
C ASP A 59 -19.84 -8.37 9.90
N ALA A 60 -19.12 -8.96 8.93
CA ALA A 60 -18.83 -10.39 8.91
C ALA A 60 -17.97 -10.84 10.10
N ILE A 61 -16.96 -10.05 10.48
CA ILE A 61 -16.09 -10.38 11.62
C ILE A 61 -16.84 -10.27 12.94
N GLN A 62 -17.78 -9.33 13.05
CA GLN A 62 -18.66 -9.31 14.21
C GLN A 62 -19.45 -10.62 14.34
N THR A 63 -20.03 -11.11 13.24
CA THR A 63 -20.72 -12.42 13.22
C THR A 63 -19.77 -13.57 13.58
N VAL A 64 -18.53 -13.56 13.07
CA VAL A 64 -17.53 -14.59 13.42
C VAL A 64 -17.24 -14.60 14.92
N LEU A 65 -17.07 -13.43 15.55
CA LEU A 65 -16.85 -13.34 17.00
C LEU A 65 -18.03 -13.90 17.79
N GLU A 66 -19.26 -13.59 17.39
CA GLU A 66 -20.47 -14.12 18.02
C GLU A 66 -20.55 -15.65 17.88
N CYS A 67 -20.19 -16.20 16.72
CA CYS A 67 -20.12 -17.65 16.49
C CYS A 67 -19.02 -18.35 17.30
N LEU A 68 -18.01 -17.62 17.76
CA LEU A 68 -16.95 -18.11 18.64
C LEU A 68 -17.29 -17.95 20.13
N GLU A 69 -18.53 -17.58 20.46
CA GLU A 69 -19.00 -17.33 21.84
C GLU A 69 -18.27 -16.17 22.54
N GLU A 70 -17.68 -15.24 21.77
CA GLU A 70 -17.10 -14.00 22.29
C GLU A 70 -18.16 -12.90 22.41
N ASP A 71 -17.94 -11.92 23.30
CA ASP A 71 -18.78 -10.72 23.46
C ASP A 71 -18.18 -9.54 22.67
N PRO A 72 -18.74 -9.16 21.51
CA PRO A 72 -18.22 -8.04 20.71
C PRO A 72 -18.34 -6.68 21.42
N SER A 73 -19.19 -6.57 22.45
CA SER A 73 -19.39 -5.34 23.21
C SER A 73 -18.33 -5.12 24.30
N ARG A 74 -17.54 -6.15 24.63
CA ARG A 74 -16.41 -6.07 25.57
C ARG A 74 -15.40 -5.03 25.10
N GLU A 75 -14.85 -4.25 26.05
CA GLU A 75 -13.95 -3.12 25.79
C GLU A 75 -12.85 -3.44 24.75
N GLY A 76 -12.18 -4.59 24.89
CA GLY A 76 -11.10 -5.04 23.99
C GLY A 76 -11.54 -5.49 22.59
N LEU A 77 -12.83 -5.78 22.38
CA LEU A 77 -13.37 -6.30 21.11
C LEU A 77 -14.19 -5.28 20.32
N ARG A 78 -14.67 -4.20 20.95
CA ARG A 78 -15.51 -3.17 20.28
C ARG A 78 -14.93 -2.62 18.98
N LYS A 79 -13.59 -2.52 18.88
CA LYS A 79 -12.89 -2.03 17.67
C LYS A 79 -12.24 -3.15 16.86
N THR A 80 -12.27 -4.39 17.33
CA THR A 80 -11.61 -5.53 16.69
C THR A 80 -12.15 -5.82 15.30
N PRO A 81 -13.47 -5.83 15.04
CA PRO A 81 -13.99 -6.05 13.69
C PRO A 81 -13.48 -5.04 12.67
N SER A 82 -13.48 -3.74 12.99
CA SER A 82 -12.95 -2.70 12.10
C SER A 82 -11.43 -2.80 11.91
N ARG A 83 -10.68 -3.11 12.98
CA ARG A 83 -9.23 -3.32 12.89
C ARG A 83 -8.88 -4.52 12.02
N TYR A 84 -9.62 -5.62 12.18
CA TYR A 84 -9.44 -6.84 11.39
C TYR A 84 -9.75 -6.57 9.92
N ALA A 85 -10.85 -5.88 9.61
CA ALA A 85 -11.22 -5.54 8.25
C ALA A 85 -10.13 -4.74 7.54
N LYS A 86 -9.56 -3.72 8.20
CA LYS A 86 -8.46 -2.92 7.67
C LYS A 86 -7.21 -3.78 7.43
N ALA A 87 -6.80 -4.57 8.44
CA ALA A 87 -5.64 -5.43 8.33
C ALA A 87 -5.78 -6.43 7.16
N LEU A 88 -6.92 -7.10 7.04
CA LEU A 88 -7.16 -8.07 5.96
C LEU A 88 -7.12 -7.40 4.58
N MET A 89 -7.68 -6.19 4.46
CA MET A 89 -7.64 -5.42 3.22
C MET A 89 -6.22 -4.96 2.85
N ASP A 90 -5.35 -4.77 3.83
CA ASP A 90 -3.96 -4.41 3.60
C ASP A 90 -3.12 -5.65 3.24
N PHE A 91 -3.34 -6.80 3.89
CA PHE A 91 -2.71 -8.08 3.53
C PHE A 91 -3.07 -8.54 2.11
N THR A 92 -4.22 -8.10 1.59
CA THR A 92 -4.72 -8.47 0.25
C THR A 92 -4.68 -7.31 -0.74
N ASN A 93 -3.95 -6.23 -0.43
CA ASN A 93 -3.89 -5.04 -1.29
C ASN A 93 -3.24 -5.33 -2.67
N GLY A 94 -2.36 -6.33 -2.75
CA GLY A 94 -1.61 -6.69 -3.96
C GLY A 94 -2.50 -7.03 -5.16
N TYR A 95 -3.71 -7.55 -4.93
CA TYR A 95 -4.68 -7.82 -6.01
C TYR A 95 -5.19 -6.57 -6.73
N ARG A 96 -4.92 -5.37 -6.18
CA ARG A 96 -5.37 -4.08 -6.73
C ARG A 96 -4.20 -3.16 -7.08
N MET A 97 -2.98 -3.68 -7.03
CA MET A 97 -1.78 -2.96 -7.41
C MET A 97 -1.41 -3.35 -8.85
N SER A 98 -1.01 -2.38 -9.65
CA SER A 98 -0.44 -2.66 -10.96
C SER A 98 1.10 -2.72 -10.88
N LEU A 99 1.70 -3.67 -11.60
CA LEU A 99 3.17 -3.76 -11.66
C LEU A 99 3.79 -2.46 -12.20
N ARG A 100 3.12 -1.81 -13.17
CA ARG A 100 3.57 -0.54 -13.73
C ARG A 100 3.64 0.57 -12.69
N GLU A 101 2.64 0.71 -11.83
CA GLU A 101 2.66 1.69 -10.74
C GLU A 101 3.69 1.35 -9.65
N VAL A 102 3.95 0.07 -9.41
CA VAL A 102 4.93 -0.39 -8.41
C VAL A 102 6.37 -0.18 -8.88
N VAL A 103 6.67 -0.50 -10.13
CA VAL A 103 8.02 -0.34 -10.71
C VAL A 103 8.31 1.13 -11.04
N GLY A 104 7.30 1.87 -11.50
CA GLY A 104 7.46 3.27 -11.91
C GLY A 104 8.48 3.41 -13.05
N ASP A 105 9.40 4.36 -12.89
CA ASP A 105 10.46 4.66 -13.86
C ASP A 105 11.84 4.11 -13.41
N ALA A 106 11.85 3.07 -12.56
CA ALA A 106 13.07 2.50 -11.98
C ALA A 106 13.84 1.57 -12.96
N GLU A 107 13.98 2.00 -14.21
CA GLU A 107 14.79 1.33 -15.24
C GLU A 107 16.04 2.17 -15.52
N PHE A 108 17.22 1.54 -15.44
CA PHE A 108 18.50 2.21 -15.58
C PHE A 108 19.37 1.47 -16.60
N GLU A 109 19.97 2.22 -17.52
CA GLU A 109 20.94 1.67 -18.47
C GLU A 109 22.30 1.56 -17.79
N GLU A 110 22.75 0.33 -17.53
CA GLU A 110 24.06 0.04 -16.94
C GLU A 110 24.83 -0.98 -17.80
N SER A 111 26.13 -0.76 -17.99
CA SER A 111 26.99 -1.57 -18.87
C SER A 111 27.80 -2.63 -18.12
N HIS A 112 27.20 -3.24 -17.09
CA HIS A 112 27.79 -4.30 -16.28
C HIS A 112 27.22 -5.66 -16.70
N SER A 113 28.08 -6.67 -16.90
CA SER A 113 27.69 -8.04 -17.31
C SER A 113 27.79 -9.05 -16.17
N GLU A 114 27.86 -8.56 -14.93
CA GLU A 114 27.96 -9.36 -13.72
C GLU A 114 26.57 -9.64 -13.12
N ILE A 115 26.44 -10.73 -12.37
CA ILE A 115 25.17 -11.10 -11.71
C ILE A 115 24.92 -10.15 -10.53
N VAL A 116 23.74 -9.54 -10.50
CA VAL A 116 23.24 -8.81 -9.33
C VAL A 116 22.42 -9.75 -8.46
N PHE A 117 22.77 -9.86 -7.18
CA PHE A 117 22.08 -10.72 -6.23
C PHE A 117 21.46 -9.89 -5.10
N LEU A 118 20.16 -10.07 -4.86
CA LEU A 118 19.45 -9.48 -3.75
C LEU A 118 18.93 -10.59 -2.84
N SER A 119 19.38 -10.57 -1.59
CA SER A 119 18.92 -11.48 -0.53
C SER A 119 18.38 -10.72 0.67
N ASN A 120 17.72 -11.46 1.57
CA ASN A 120 17.11 -10.94 2.80
C ASN A 120 15.92 -10.01 2.55
N VAL A 121 15.09 -10.33 1.56
CA VAL A 121 13.78 -9.69 1.38
C VAL A 121 12.78 -10.39 2.30
N GLU A 122 12.23 -9.63 3.24
CA GLU A 122 11.18 -10.12 4.14
C GLU A 122 9.84 -10.18 3.40
N VAL A 123 9.18 -11.34 3.44
CA VAL A 123 7.90 -11.57 2.79
C VAL A 123 6.91 -12.13 3.80
N HIS A 124 5.76 -11.47 3.91
CA HIS A 124 4.60 -11.93 4.67
C HIS A 124 3.46 -12.19 3.69
N SER A 125 2.77 -13.31 3.84
CA SER A 125 1.62 -13.68 3.02
C SER A 125 0.55 -14.34 3.88
N LEU A 126 -0.60 -14.62 3.30
CA LEU A 126 -1.66 -15.42 3.88
C LEU A 126 -1.87 -16.66 3.02
N CYS A 127 -1.96 -17.82 3.64
CA CYS A 127 -2.34 -19.03 2.91
C CYS A 127 -3.85 -19.04 2.64
N GLU A 128 -4.23 -19.24 1.39
CA GLU A 128 -5.61 -19.24 0.92
C GLU A 128 -6.46 -20.37 1.51
N HIS A 129 -5.83 -21.46 1.95
CA HIS A 129 -6.55 -22.63 2.48
C HIS A 129 -7.14 -22.40 3.87
N HIS A 130 -6.51 -21.53 4.66
CA HIS A 130 -6.88 -21.32 6.07
C HIS A 130 -6.91 -19.86 6.50
N MET A 131 -6.47 -18.94 5.64
CA MET A 131 -6.42 -17.50 5.93
C MET A 131 -5.54 -17.19 7.16
N VAL A 132 -4.42 -17.91 7.30
CA VAL A 132 -3.38 -17.72 8.32
C VAL A 132 -2.01 -17.65 7.65
#